data_AF-A0A1X0R4U6-F1
#
_entry.id   AF-A0A1X0R4U6-F1
#
_cell.length_a   1.000
_cell.length_b   1.000
_cell.length_c   1.000
_cell.angle_alpha   90.00
_cell.angle_beta   90.00
_cell.angle_gamma   90.00
#
_symmetry.space_group_name_H-M   'P 1'
#
loop_
_entity.id
_entity.type
_entity.pdbx_description
1 polymer ?
#
loop_
_entity_poly.entity_id
_entity_poly.type
_entity_poly.pdbx_seq_one_letter_code
_entity_poly.pdbx_strand_id
1 'polypeptide(L)'
;MSYPYSLPTTGSLSFVDFFQTVEPYSLEISDATARRGQLRNVLKEMKKETLSSRDYSLLMNTIEEYLPYLVSIVNCIETEKLVLKKDIETSWRTTLSDHIIHTGSNAPRVSCKDIHYELIFVLMTYAYACTLQTNYLLAENNPALYNKAADTLNTAASVFHFIANTVIPSWSNAPENRPIETVRELAVALSKMALADAQAIAIKKALASNNTSKSLIAKLYMGVADQYQMAHGLITSIKGAQDEVSSDLIKYLADGILFYKAMTKKFLAMHANDSQKMGQAVGFAKECKADLRLLQHMSLSKKHLKKSAIALRASHEEEEVNELISRYTMINDTVSYEPVPSKQDLQRLIPGGRGVLELKPYSLPSPAFGPSEEFKPEISYLLEGRYF
;
A
#
# COMPACT_ATOMS: atom_id res chain seq x y z
N MET A 1 1.08 -8.69 6.45
CA MET A 1 2.32 -7.90 6.40
C MET A 1 2.27 -7.19 5.08
N SER A 2 2.30 -5.87 5.17
CA SER A 2 2.23 -4.95 4.04
C SER A 2 3.60 -4.63 3.50
N TYR A 3 3.65 -3.98 2.34
CA TYR A 3 4.91 -3.61 1.69
C TYR A 3 5.82 -2.78 2.61
N PRO A 4 7.12 -3.14 2.77
CA PRO A 4 8.05 -2.42 3.64
C PRO A 4 8.61 -1.17 2.94
N TYR A 5 7.81 -0.10 2.89
CA TYR A 5 8.22 1.16 2.26
C TYR A 5 9.54 1.71 2.81
N SER A 6 10.37 2.24 1.91
CA SER A 6 11.46 3.14 2.29
C SER A 6 10.91 4.55 2.46
N LEU A 7 11.12 5.15 3.64
CA LEU A 7 10.73 6.54 3.90
C LEU A 7 11.59 7.51 3.08
N PRO A 8 10.99 8.47 2.36
CA PRO A 8 11.74 9.48 1.63
C PRO A 8 12.37 10.48 2.61
N THR A 9 13.38 11.22 2.14
CA THR A 9 13.95 12.37 2.90
C THR A 9 13.87 13.61 2.06
N THR A 10 13.74 14.76 2.71
CA THR A 10 13.55 16.06 2.04
C THR A 10 14.70 17.03 2.25
N GLY A 11 14.81 18.01 1.34
CA GLY A 11 15.72 19.15 1.40
C GLY A 11 15.28 20.19 2.45
N SER A 12 16.18 21.10 2.81
CA SER A 12 15.81 22.29 3.59
C SER A 12 15.03 23.26 2.71
N LEU A 13 14.06 23.96 3.31
CA LEU A 13 13.21 24.95 2.65
C LEU A 13 12.85 26.03 3.69
N SER A 14 12.82 27.29 3.27
CA SER A 14 12.25 28.41 4.01
C SER A 14 11.12 29.00 3.18
N PHE A 15 9.87 28.95 3.67
CA PHE A 15 8.73 29.41 2.88
C PHE A 15 8.74 30.92 2.63
N VAL A 16 9.28 31.70 3.58
CA VAL A 16 9.39 33.16 3.48
C VAL A 16 10.13 33.59 2.20
N ASP A 17 11.10 32.78 1.75
CA ASP A 17 11.96 33.11 0.61
C ASP A 17 11.22 33.10 -0.75
N PHE A 18 9.99 32.54 -0.79
CA PHE A 18 9.22 32.34 -2.01
C PHE A 18 8.09 33.34 -2.19
N PHE A 19 7.73 34.12 -1.17
CA PHE A 19 6.63 35.09 -1.23
C PHE A 19 7.15 36.53 -1.39
N GLN A 20 6.37 37.37 -2.05
CA GLN A 20 6.68 38.81 -2.16
C GLN A 20 6.42 39.51 -0.82
N THR A 21 5.27 39.21 -0.22
CA THR A 21 4.83 39.68 1.09
C THR A 21 4.17 38.52 1.82
N VAL A 22 4.48 38.35 3.10
CA VAL A 22 3.89 37.30 3.95
C VAL A 22 2.85 37.83 4.91
N GLU A 23 2.64 39.16 4.98
CA GLU A 23 1.61 39.75 5.83
C GLU A 23 0.19 39.43 5.31
N PRO A 24 -0.78 39.16 6.21
CA PRO A 24 -0.68 39.18 7.67
C PRO A 24 -0.11 37.89 8.28
N TYR A 25 0.18 36.86 7.49
CA TYR A 25 0.54 35.50 7.92
C TYR A 25 2.03 35.28 8.25
N SER A 26 2.76 36.31 8.67
CA SER A 26 4.22 36.21 8.84
C SER A 26 4.63 35.19 9.91
N LEU A 27 3.86 35.07 10.99
CA LEU A 27 4.12 34.11 12.06
C LEU A 27 3.83 32.69 11.59
N GLU A 28 2.71 32.50 10.90
CA GLU A 28 2.24 31.21 10.43
C GLU A 28 3.12 30.63 9.33
N ILE A 29 3.70 31.47 8.46
CA ILE A 29 4.70 31.04 7.47
C ILE A 29 6.03 30.64 8.14
N SER A 30 6.42 31.32 9.21
CA SER A 30 7.57 30.93 10.04
C SER A 30 7.31 29.58 10.73
N ASP A 31 6.12 29.39 11.30
CA ASP A 31 5.70 28.13 11.91
C ASP A 31 5.65 26.99 10.90
N ALA A 32 5.09 27.22 9.71
CA ALA A 32 5.08 26.25 8.62
C ALA A 32 6.50 25.80 8.25
N THR A 33 7.46 26.75 8.22
CA THR A 33 8.87 26.46 7.97
C THR A 33 9.48 25.62 9.10
N ALA A 34 9.18 25.95 10.36
CA ALA A 34 9.64 25.19 11.52
C ALA A 34 9.09 23.76 11.54
N ARG A 35 7.78 23.57 11.29
CA ARG A 35 7.11 22.27 11.23
C ARG A 35 7.66 21.39 10.11
N ARG A 36 7.88 21.97 8.92
CA ARG A 36 8.56 21.26 7.82
C ARG A 36 10.00 20.86 8.20
N GLY A 37 10.71 21.74 8.92
CA GLY A 37 12.03 21.47 9.47
C GLY A 37 12.05 20.29 10.44
N GLN A 38 11.05 20.21 11.34
CA GLN A 38 10.83 19.10 12.26
C GLN A 38 10.60 17.78 11.50
N LEU A 39 9.69 17.77 10.51
CA LEU A 39 9.45 16.61 9.65
C LEU A 39 10.74 16.10 8.99
N ARG A 40 11.53 17.01 8.43
CA ARG A 40 12.83 16.67 7.84
C ARG A 40 13.79 16.04 8.84
N ASN A 41 13.83 16.53 10.08
CA ASN A 41 14.73 16.01 11.10
C ASN A 41 14.32 14.60 11.54
N VAL A 42 13.03 14.37 11.81
CA VAL A 42 12.49 13.03 12.12
C VAL A 42 12.80 12.03 11.00
N LEU A 43 12.56 12.40 9.73
CA LEU A 43 12.88 11.52 8.59
C LEU A 43 14.37 11.19 8.48
N LYS A 44 15.25 12.14 8.84
CA LYS A 44 16.71 11.91 8.86
C LYS A 44 17.14 10.99 10.00
N GLU A 45 16.53 11.13 11.18
CA GLU A 45 16.79 10.29 12.35
C GLU A 45 16.35 8.86 12.07
N MET A 46 15.12 8.67 11.56
CA MET A 46 14.60 7.36 11.15
C MET A 46 15.48 6.67 10.11
N LYS A 47 16.10 7.43 9.19
CA LYS A 47 17.05 6.86 8.22
C LYS A 47 18.28 6.25 8.90
N LYS A 48 18.76 6.83 10.01
CA LYS A 48 19.94 6.37 10.75
C LYS A 48 19.61 5.25 11.74
N GLU A 49 18.40 5.27 12.28
CA GLU A 49 17.92 4.31 13.27
C GLU A 49 17.76 2.90 12.71
N THR A 50 17.95 1.92 13.60
CA THR A 50 17.65 0.52 13.31
C THR A 50 16.14 0.33 13.21
N LEU A 51 15.70 -0.65 12.42
CA LEU A 51 14.26 -0.87 12.16
C LEU A 51 13.44 -1.09 13.44
N SER A 52 14.04 -1.61 14.51
CA SER A 52 13.40 -1.88 15.79
C SER A 52 13.21 -0.65 16.69
N SER A 53 13.94 0.45 16.44
CA SER A 53 13.85 1.67 17.26
C SER A 53 13.01 2.77 16.63
N ARG A 54 12.51 2.57 15.40
CA ARG A 54 11.76 3.59 14.66
C ARG A 54 10.38 3.77 15.25
N ASP A 55 10.09 4.99 15.69
CA ASP A 55 8.75 5.38 16.15
C ASP A 55 7.93 5.98 14.99
N TYR A 56 7.21 5.13 14.26
CA TYR A 56 6.34 5.61 13.18
C TYR A 56 5.16 6.45 13.69
N SER A 57 4.77 6.33 14.96
CA SER A 57 3.71 7.17 15.54
C SER A 57 4.18 8.62 15.68
N LEU A 58 5.44 8.84 16.08
CA LEU A 58 6.06 10.17 16.09
C LEU A 58 6.06 10.81 14.69
N LEU A 59 6.40 10.05 13.64
CA LEU A 59 6.36 10.56 12.27
C LEU A 59 4.95 10.91 11.82
N MET A 60 3.97 10.05 12.09
CA MET A 60 2.56 10.32 11.77
C MET A 60 2.09 11.61 12.44
N ASN A 61 2.32 11.77 13.74
CA ASN A 61 1.96 12.98 14.49
C ASN A 61 2.67 14.23 13.94
N THR A 62 3.96 14.12 13.60
CA THR A 62 4.72 15.24 13.03
C THR A 62 4.15 15.69 11.67
N ILE A 63 3.66 14.75 10.85
CA ILE A 63 2.99 15.08 9.59
C ILE A 63 1.62 15.70 9.84
N GLU A 64 0.84 15.15 10.77
CA GLU A 64 -0.47 15.69 11.16
C GLU A 64 -0.37 17.12 11.72
N GLU A 65 0.70 17.46 12.43
CA GLU A 65 0.99 18.82 12.89
C GLU A 65 1.41 19.77 11.77
N TYR A 66 2.01 19.25 10.68
CA TYR A 66 2.46 20.06 9.55
C TYR A 66 1.37 20.29 8.50
N LEU A 67 0.52 19.29 8.23
CA LEU A 67 -0.49 19.33 7.18
C LEU A 67 -1.40 20.58 7.23
N PRO A 68 -1.93 21.02 8.37
CA PRO A 68 -2.76 22.23 8.45
C PRO A 68 -2.07 23.48 7.88
N TYR A 69 -0.76 23.63 8.11
CA TYR A 69 0.02 24.75 7.58
C TYR A 69 0.26 24.61 6.08
N LEU A 70 0.56 23.39 5.60
CA LEU A 70 0.76 23.13 4.19
C LEU A 70 -0.52 23.40 3.38
N VAL A 71 -1.67 22.95 3.88
CA VAL A 71 -2.99 23.21 3.28
C VAL A 71 -3.29 24.70 3.25
N SER A 72 -2.97 25.43 4.33
CA SER A 72 -3.13 26.90 4.37
C SER A 72 -2.32 27.60 3.30
N ILE A 73 -1.09 27.15 3.06
CA ILE A 73 -0.22 27.70 2.00
C ILE A 73 -0.79 27.40 0.61
N VAL A 74 -1.23 26.17 0.35
CA VAL A 74 -1.88 25.78 -0.92
C VAL A 74 -3.10 26.68 -1.18
N ASN A 75 -4.04 26.74 -0.23
CA ASN A 75 -5.25 27.55 -0.35
C ASN A 75 -4.93 29.04 -0.54
N CYS A 76 -3.96 29.59 0.19
CA CYS A 76 -3.57 30.98 0.05
C CYS A 76 -2.94 31.29 -1.33
N ILE A 77 -2.21 30.36 -1.92
CA ILE A 77 -1.67 30.52 -3.28
C ILE A 77 -2.79 30.47 -4.31
N GLU A 78 -3.71 29.50 -4.20
CA GLU A 78 -4.83 29.32 -5.13
C GLU A 78 -5.83 30.48 -5.11
N THR A 79 -6.08 31.05 -3.92
CA THR A 79 -6.93 32.24 -3.72
C THR A 79 -6.20 33.57 -3.91
N GLU A 80 -4.94 33.54 -4.37
CA GLU A 80 -4.09 34.72 -4.59
C GLU A 80 -3.84 35.60 -3.36
N LYS A 81 -4.09 35.09 -2.14
CA LYS A 81 -3.78 35.79 -0.88
C LYS A 81 -2.29 35.83 -0.57
N LEU A 82 -1.54 34.82 -1.03
CA LEU A 82 -0.09 34.81 -0.98
C LEU A 82 0.47 34.87 -2.39
N VAL A 83 1.14 35.97 -2.71
CA VAL A 83 1.73 36.19 -4.04
C VAL A 83 3.15 35.66 -4.08
N LEU A 84 3.40 34.72 -4.99
CA LEU A 84 4.73 34.13 -5.20
C LEU A 84 5.68 35.17 -5.83
N LYS A 85 6.88 35.28 -5.24
CA LYS A 85 8.03 35.97 -5.82
C LYS A 85 8.75 35.09 -6.84
N LYS A 86 8.78 33.79 -6.59
CA LYS A 86 9.34 32.73 -7.43
C LYS A 86 8.62 31.42 -7.12
N ASP A 87 8.66 30.48 -8.06
CA ASP A 87 8.06 29.15 -7.86
C ASP A 87 8.62 28.49 -6.60
N ILE A 88 7.74 27.91 -5.78
CA ILE A 88 8.15 27.05 -4.66
C ILE A 88 8.81 25.81 -5.26
N GLU A 89 10.05 25.54 -4.85
CA GLU A 89 10.81 24.36 -5.30
C GLU A 89 11.18 23.53 -4.07
N THR A 90 10.74 22.27 -4.04
CA THR A 90 11.07 21.33 -2.97
C THR A 90 11.76 20.09 -3.53
N SER A 91 12.63 19.46 -2.73
CA SER A 91 13.41 18.31 -3.16
C SER A 91 13.12 17.10 -2.29
N TRP A 92 12.68 15.99 -2.89
CA TRP A 92 12.35 14.74 -2.21
C TRP A 92 13.10 13.56 -2.82
N ARG A 93 13.40 12.53 -2.02
CA ARG A 93 13.94 11.26 -2.54
C ARG A 93 12.83 10.39 -3.10
N THR A 94 13.04 9.85 -4.29
CA THR A 94 12.09 8.97 -4.98
C THR A 94 12.35 7.52 -4.56
N THR A 95 11.57 7.02 -3.61
CA THR A 95 11.81 5.71 -2.98
C THR A 95 11.13 4.54 -3.69
N LEU A 96 10.23 4.84 -4.63
CA LEU A 96 9.54 3.85 -5.47
C LEU A 96 10.02 3.83 -6.92
N SER A 97 11.04 4.61 -7.26
CA SER A 97 11.76 4.53 -8.54
C SER A 97 12.89 3.51 -8.48
N ASP A 98 13.07 2.73 -9.54
CA ASP A 98 14.29 1.95 -9.74
C ASP A 98 15.41 2.83 -10.29
N HIS A 99 16.54 2.82 -9.60
CA HIS A 99 17.75 3.51 -10.00
C HIS A 99 18.88 2.50 -10.09
N ILE A 100 19.73 2.61 -11.13
CA ILE A 100 20.79 1.64 -11.42
C ILE A 100 21.77 1.47 -10.23
N ILE A 101 21.99 2.53 -9.43
CA ILE A 101 23.03 2.56 -8.38
C ILE A 101 22.46 2.85 -6.98
N HIS A 102 21.33 3.56 -6.87
CA HIS A 102 20.83 4.10 -5.60
C HIS A 102 19.34 3.87 -5.41
N THR A 103 18.94 2.82 -4.71
CA THR A 103 17.51 2.52 -4.47
C THR A 103 17.05 2.85 -3.05
N GLY A 104 15.74 2.93 -2.87
CA GLY A 104 15.08 3.16 -1.59
C GLY A 104 15.58 4.42 -0.87
N SER A 105 15.96 4.31 0.40
CA SER A 105 16.41 5.47 1.19
C SER A 105 17.68 6.17 0.64
N ASN A 106 18.42 5.53 -0.27
CA ASN A 106 19.61 6.08 -0.91
C ASN A 106 19.35 6.76 -2.25
N ALA A 107 18.12 6.67 -2.77
CA ALA A 107 17.70 7.26 -4.04
C ALA A 107 18.08 8.75 -4.19
N PRO A 108 18.29 9.20 -5.44
CA PRO A 108 18.53 10.60 -5.75
C PRO A 108 17.40 11.47 -5.23
N ARG A 109 17.74 12.71 -4.89
CA ARG A 109 16.74 13.74 -4.63
C ARG A 109 16.33 14.35 -5.96
N VAL A 110 15.04 14.40 -6.21
CA VAL A 110 14.45 15.09 -7.33
C VAL A 110 13.83 16.38 -6.80
N SER A 111 14.31 17.51 -7.32
CA SER A 111 13.69 18.81 -7.09
C SER A 111 12.57 19.01 -8.09
N CYS A 112 11.43 19.46 -7.61
CA CYS A 112 10.35 19.88 -8.47
C CYS A 112 9.74 21.17 -7.94
N LYS A 113 9.25 21.95 -8.89
CA LYS A 113 8.50 23.17 -8.61
C LYS A 113 7.05 22.82 -8.33
N ASP A 114 6.35 23.75 -7.69
CA ASP A 114 4.95 23.69 -7.25
C ASP A 114 4.78 23.16 -5.83
N ILE A 115 3.83 23.76 -5.10
CA ILE A 115 3.46 23.37 -3.73
C ILE A 115 2.73 22.01 -3.72
N HIS A 116 2.06 21.64 -4.81
CA HIS A 116 1.40 20.34 -4.94
C HIS A 116 2.40 19.19 -4.87
N TYR A 117 3.63 19.38 -5.37
CA TYR A 117 4.68 18.39 -5.25
C TYR A 117 5.04 18.10 -3.78
N GLU A 118 5.12 19.14 -2.95
CA GLU A 118 5.31 19.00 -1.50
C GLU A 118 4.12 18.26 -0.87
N LEU A 119 2.89 18.63 -1.21
CA LEU A 119 1.68 18.01 -0.67
C LEU A 119 1.59 16.52 -1.02
N ILE A 120 1.89 16.15 -2.28
CA ILE A 120 1.95 14.76 -2.72
C ILE A 120 2.96 13.98 -1.86
N PHE A 121 4.20 14.46 -1.74
CA PHE A 121 5.23 13.74 -1.00
C PHE A 121 4.94 13.64 0.50
N VAL A 122 4.37 14.67 1.12
CA VAL A 122 3.98 14.64 2.55
C VAL A 122 2.87 13.60 2.77
N LEU A 123 1.85 13.57 1.92
CA LEU A 123 0.75 12.60 2.03
C LEU A 123 1.21 11.17 1.69
N MET A 124 2.06 10.98 0.68
CA MET A 124 2.69 9.68 0.39
C MET A 124 3.49 9.19 1.61
N THR A 125 4.27 10.07 2.23
CA THR A 125 5.05 9.75 3.44
C THR A 125 4.14 9.36 4.60
N TYR A 126 3.01 10.03 4.77
CA TYR A 126 2.02 9.68 5.79
C TYR A 126 1.43 8.28 5.55
N ALA A 127 1.03 7.96 4.32
CA ALA A 127 0.52 6.65 3.96
C ALA A 127 1.58 5.53 4.11
N TYR A 128 2.86 5.83 3.82
CA TYR A 128 3.98 4.93 4.10
C TYR A 128 4.13 4.68 5.61
N ALA A 129 4.08 5.73 6.42
CA ALA A 129 4.18 5.63 7.88
C ALA A 129 3.04 4.78 8.46
N CYS A 130 1.79 4.99 8.01
CA CYS A 130 0.64 4.15 8.38
C CYS A 130 0.86 2.66 8.04
N THR A 131 1.39 2.38 6.86
CA THR A 131 1.69 1.00 6.44
C THR A 131 2.79 0.36 7.29
N LEU A 132 3.86 1.11 7.57
CA LEU A 132 4.98 0.64 8.39
C LEU A 132 4.59 0.44 9.85
N GLN A 133 3.78 1.34 10.42
CA GLN A 133 3.21 1.21 11.76
C GLN A 133 2.36 -0.07 11.87
N THR A 134 1.61 -0.41 10.82
CA THR A 134 0.83 -1.65 10.79
C THR A 134 1.72 -2.89 10.84
N ASN A 135 2.84 -2.89 10.12
CA ASN A 135 3.80 -4.00 10.19
C ASN A 135 4.39 -4.17 11.60
N TYR A 136 4.63 -3.07 12.32
CA TYR A 136 5.05 -3.10 13.72
C TYR A 136 3.96 -3.68 14.64
N LEU A 137 2.73 -3.18 14.55
CA LEU A 137 1.59 -3.68 15.36
C LEU A 137 1.33 -5.18 15.17
N LEU A 138 1.48 -5.68 13.94
CA LEU A 138 1.27 -7.10 13.64
C LEU A 138 2.39 -8.01 14.14
N ALA A 139 3.58 -7.48 14.42
CA ALA A 139 4.68 -8.27 14.98
C ALA A 139 4.38 -8.72 16.43
N GLU A 140 3.53 -7.99 17.15
CA GLU A 140 3.11 -8.34 18.51
C GLU A 140 2.14 -9.54 18.58
N ASN A 141 1.66 -10.03 17.42
CA ASN A 141 0.73 -11.15 17.27
C ASN A 141 -0.51 -11.10 18.20
N ASN A 142 -0.98 -9.90 18.51
CA ASN A 142 -2.12 -9.67 19.38
C ASN A 142 -3.40 -9.44 18.54
N PRO A 143 -4.41 -10.34 18.60
CA PRO A 143 -5.66 -10.18 17.84
C PRO A 143 -6.43 -8.88 18.14
N ALA A 144 -6.25 -8.29 19.33
CA ALA A 144 -6.87 -7.02 19.69
C ALA A 144 -6.41 -5.86 18.78
N LEU A 145 -5.20 -5.97 18.21
CA LEU A 145 -4.62 -4.96 17.33
C LEU A 145 -5.10 -5.08 15.88
N TYR A 146 -5.79 -6.16 15.49
CA TYR A 146 -6.20 -6.36 14.10
C TYR A 146 -7.17 -5.30 13.59
N ASN A 147 -8.08 -4.81 14.43
CA ASN A 147 -8.97 -3.70 14.06
C ASN A 147 -8.16 -2.43 13.79
N LYS A 148 -7.32 -2.04 14.76
CA LYS A 148 -6.47 -0.86 14.64
C LYS A 148 -5.57 -0.94 13.40
N ALA A 149 -4.93 -2.09 13.17
CA ALA A 149 -4.09 -2.34 12.01
C ALA A 149 -4.86 -2.26 10.68
N ALA A 150 -6.05 -2.86 10.59
CA ALA A 150 -6.89 -2.78 9.41
C ALA A 150 -7.39 -1.34 9.16
N ASP A 151 -7.75 -0.61 10.21
CA ASP A 151 -8.15 0.80 10.12
C ASP A 151 -6.99 1.69 9.67
N THR A 152 -5.78 1.51 10.23
CA THR A 152 -4.59 2.27 9.82
C THR A 152 -4.22 2.03 8.35
N LEU A 153 -4.33 0.80 7.85
CA LEU A 153 -4.14 0.51 6.42
C LEU A 153 -5.26 1.06 5.55
N ASN A 154 -6.51 1.08 6.03
CA ASN A 154 -7.60 1.74 5.33
C ASN A 154 -7.32 3.23 5.19
N THR A 155 -6.85 3.90 6.26
CA THR A 155 -6.38 5.30 6.18
C THR A 155 -5.29 5.47 5.13
N ALA A 156 -4.28 4.59 5.09
CA ALA A 156 -3.25 4.64 4.05
C ALA A 156 -3.84 4.52 2.64
N ALA A 157 -4.74 3.56 2.43
CA ALA A 157 -5.43 3.35 1.16
C ALA A 157 -6.23 4.59 0.73
N SER A 158 -6.91 5.22 1.68
CA SER A 158 -7.72 6.42 1.46
C SER A 158 -6.86 7.64 1.13
N VAL A 159 -5.71 7.79 1.79
CA VAL A 159 -4.75 8.87 1.48
C VAL A 159 -4.18 8.69 0.08
N PHE A 160 -3.76 7.48 -0.32
CA PHE A 160 -3.32 7.21 -1.69
C PHE A 160 -4.42 7.49 -2.72
N HIS A 161 -5.66 7.12 -2.41
CA HIS A 161 -6.80 7.40 -3.28
C HIS A 161 -7.05 8.91 -3.44
N PHE A 162 -6.98 9.66 -2.33
CA PHE A 162 -7.12 11.10 -2.32
C PHE A 162 -6.01 11.79 -3.14
N ILE A 163 -4.76 11.34 -2.99
CA ILE A 163 -3.64 11.84 -3.80
C ILE A 163 -3.94 11.62 -5.29
N ALA A 164 -4.38 10.43 -5.67
CA ALA A 164 -4.62 10.05 -7.07
C ALA A 164 -5.76 10.85 -7.73
N ASN A 165 -6.84 11.11 -7.01
CA ASN A 165 -8.07 11.68 -7.58
C ASN A 165 -8.25 13.17 -7.30
N THR A 166 -7.51 13.72 -6.34
CA THR A 166 -7.72 15.08 -5.86
C THR A 166 -6.44 15.91 -6.00
N VAL A 167 -5.31 15.43 -5.45
CA VAL A 167 -4.08 16.23 -5.40
C VAL A 167 -3.32 16.25 -6.72
N ILE A 168 -3.04 15.07 -7.31
CA ILE A 168 -2.29 14.97 -8.56
C ILE A 168 -3.02 15.70 -9.71
N PRO A 169 -4.35 15.54 -9.90
CA PRO A 169 -5.07 16.26 -10.96
C PRO A 169 -5.06 17.79 -10.80
N SER A 170 -4.95 18.30 -9.57
CA SER A 170 -4.91 19.75 -9.30
C SER A 170 -3.55 20.37 -9.62
N TRP A 171 -2.52 19.53 -9.79
CA TRP A 171 -1.20 19.98 -10.25
C TRP A 171 -1.18 20.17 -11.78
N SER A 172 -1.68 21.33 -12.23
CA SER A 172 -1.89 21.65 -13.64
C SER A 172 -0.63 21.67 -14.51
N ASN A 173 0.51 22.14 -13.97
CA ASN A 173 1.76 22.32 -14.71
C ASN A 173 2.84 21.30 -14.31
N ALA A 174 2.46 20.04 -14.12
CA ALA A 174 3.39 18.98 -13.76
C ALA A 174 4.43 18.71 -14.87
N PRO A 175 5.73 18.65 -14.56
CA PRO A 175 6.77 18.45 -15.56
C PRO A 175 6.73 17.03 -16.16
N GLU A 176 7.20 16.88 -17.40
CA GLU A 176 7.25 15.58 -18.08
C GLU A 176 8.20 14.60 -17.37
N ASN A 177 9.34 15.08 -16.87
CA ASN A 177 10.31 14.31 -16.12
C ASN A 177 9.98 14.23 -14.61
N ARG A 178 8.71 14.13 -14.24
CA ARG A 178 8.31 14.02 -12.84
C ARG A 178 8.59 12.62 -12.26
N PRO A 179 8.83 12.52 -10.94
CA PRO A 179 8.94 11.25 -10.24
C PRO A 179 7.72 10.35 -10.37
N ILE A 180 7.95 9.04 -10.27
CA ILE A 180 6.88 8.04 -10.35
C ILE A 180 5.83 8.20 -9.25
N GLU A 181 6.22 8.67 -8.05
CA GLU A 181 5.32 8.95 -6.92
C GLU A 181 4.25 10.00 -7.23
N THR A 182 4.48 10.81 -8.26
CA THR A 182 3.54 11.86 -8.69
C THR A 182 2.62 11.40 -9.82
N VAL A 183 2.76 10.15 -10.28
CA VAL A 183 1.91 9.56 -11.32
C VAL A 183 0.65 8.99 -10.69
N ARG A 184 -0.50 9.39 -11.23
CA ARG A 184 -1.83 9.01 -10.73
C ARG A 184 -2.00 7.50 -10.63
N GLU A 185 -1.63 6.77 -11.67
CA GLU A 185 -1.80 5.32 -11.77
C GLU A 185 -1.04 4.59 -10.65
N LEU A 186 0.14 5.10 -10.25
CA LEU A 186 0.88 4.55 -9.12
C LEU A 186 0.08 4.75 -7.83
N ALA A 187 -0.38 5.96 -7.55
CA ALA A 187 -1.17 6.24 -6.35
C ALA A 187 -2.46 5.40 -6.29
N VAL A 188 -3.16 5.19 -7.41
CA VAL A 188 -4.31 4.26 -7.49
C VAL A 188 -3.90 2.82 -7.16
N ALA A 189 -2.76 2.36 -7.69
CA ALA A 189 -2.26 1.02 -7.43
C ALA A 189 -1.88 0.82 -5.95
N LEU A 190 -1.21 1.79 -5.34
CA LEU A 190 -0.85 1.77 -3.92
C LEU A 190 -2.10 1.79 -3.02
N SER A 191 -3.13 2.55 -3.40
CA SER A 191 -4.42 2.54 -2.72
C SER A 191 -5.07 1.15 -2.72
N LYS A 192 -5.13 0.49 -3.89
CA LYS A 192 -5.67 -0.88 -4.02
C LYS A 192 -4.85 -1.88 -3.20
N MET A 193 -3.53 -1.78 -3.23
CA MET A 193 -2.64 -2.65 -2.46
C MET A 193 -2.86 -2.50 -0.94
N ALA A 194 -2.92 -1.26 -0.43
CA ALA A 194 -3.14 -0.99 0.99
C ALA A 194 -4.53 -1.47 1.46
N LEU A 195 -5.57 -1.28 0.64
CA LEU A 195 -6.91 -1.80 0.93
C LEU A 195 -6.93 -3.33 0.98
N ALA A 196 -6.24 -3.98 0.04
CA ALA A 196 -6.14 -5.43 -0.02
C ALA A 196 -5.42 -5.99 1.22
N ASP A 197 -4.38 -5.31 1.70
CA ASP A 197 -3.71 -5.66 2.95
C ASP A 197 -4.61 -5.50 4.17
N ALA A 198 -5.41 -4.43 4.23
CA ALA A 198 -6.39 -4.24 5.29
C ALA A 198 -7.43 -5.39 5.30
N GLN A 199 -7.90 -5.78 4.11
CA GLN A 199 -8.81 -6.91 3.94
C GLN A 199 -8.15 -8.24 4.39
N ALA A 200 -6.87 -8.46 4.08
CA ALA A 200 -6.15 -9.63 4.54
C ALA A 200 -6.04 -9.70 6.08
N ILE A 201 -5.92 -8.57 6.77
CA ILE A 201 -5.96 -8.52 8.25
C ILE A 201 -7.37 -8.84 8.76
N ALA A 202 -8.41 -8.31 8.13
CA ALA A 202 -9.78 -8.63 8.49
C ALA A 202 -10.08 -10.13 8.33
N ILE A 203 -9.54 -10.77 7.29
CA ILE A 203 -9.62 -12.23 7.11
C ILE A 203 -8.91 -12.97 8.24
N LYS A 204 -7.69 -12.55 8.62
CA LYS A 204 -6.97 -13.16 9.77
C LYS A 204 -7.77 -13.06 11.07
N LYS A 205 -8.40 -11.92 11.31
CA LYS A 205 -9.31 -11.74 12.45
C LYS A 205 -10.50 -12.69 12.40
N ALA A 206 -11.12 -12.83 11.23
CA ALA A 206 -12.26 -13.73 11.01
C ALA A 206 -11.88 -15.22 11.16
N LEU A 207 -10.62 -15.57 10.90
CA LEU A 207 -10.08 -16.91 11.15
C LEU A 207 -9.85 -17.15 12.64
N ALA A 208 -9.37 -16.16 13.39
CA ALA A 208 -9.18 -16.28 14.84
C ALA A 208 -10.49 -16.51 15.61
N SER A 209 -11.64 -16.06 15.08
CA SER A 209 -12.95 -16.28 15.71
C SER A 209 -13.61 -17.62 15.38
N ASN A 210 -13.03 -18.43 14.46
CA ASN A 210 -13.52 -19.74 14.01
C ASN A 210 -14.99 -19.85 13.57
N ASN A 211 -15.72 -18.74 13.44
CA ASN A 211 -17.15 -18.71 13.11
C ASN A 211 -17.43 -18.45 11.61
N THR A 212 -16.38 -18.38 10.79
CA THR A 212 -16.49 -18.02 9.37
C THR A 212 -16.35 -19.25 8.48
N SER A 213 -17.25 -19.45 7.53
CA SER A 213 -17.19 -20.60 6.63
C SER A 213 -15.94 -20.54 5.73
N LYS A 214 -15.30 -21.71 5.51
CA LYS A 214 -14.11 -21.82 4.64
C LYS A 214 -14.38 -21.34 3.20
N SER A 215 -15.60 -21.56 2.69
CA SER A 215 -16.04 -21.05 1.39
C SER A 215 -16.03 -19.52 1.33
N LEU A 216 -16.52 -18.85 2.38
CA LEU A 216 -16.47 -17.40 2.45
C LEU A 216 -15.02 -16.92 2.52
N ILE A 217 -14.19 -17.50 3.39
CA ILE A 217 -12.76 -17.15 3.49
C ILE A 217 -12.04 -17.29 2.14
N ALA A 218 -12.31 -18.35 1.38
CA ALA A 218 -11.74 -18.53 0.05
C ALA A 218 -12.09 -17.38 -0.91
N LYS A 219 -13.37 -16.94 -0.93
CA LYS A 219 -13.83 -15.79 -1.73
C LYS A 219 -13.17 -14.49 -1.28
N LEU A 220 -12.98 -14.31 0.03
CA LEU A 220 -12.31 -13.12 0.56
C LEU A 220 -10.83 -13.06 0.13
N TYR A 221 -10.09 -14.17 0.25
CA TYR A 221 -8.70 -14.21 -0.24
C TYR A 221 -8.60 -14.02 -1.76
N MET A 222 -9.59 -14.51 -2.52
CA MET A 222 -9.63 -14.30 -3.96
C MET A 222 -9.83 -12.80 -4.28
N GLY A 223 -10.68 -12.11 -3.53
CA GLY A 223 -10.86 -10.65 -3.65
C GLY A 223 -9.57 -9.87 -3.37
N VAL A 224 -8.79 -10.29 -2.37
CA VAL A 224 -7.46 -9.71 -2.10
C VAL A 224 -6.52 -9.94 -3.29
N ALA A 225 -6.50 -11.15 -3.86
CA ALA A 225 -5.68 -11.46 -5.03
C ALA A 225 -6.08 -10.61 -6.25
N ASP A 226 -7.37 -10.39 -6.48
CA ASP A 226 -7.89 -9.57 -7.58
C ASP A 226 -7.47 -8.11 -7.42
N GLN A 227 -7.53 -7.54 -6.21
CA GLN A 227 -7.06 -6.17 -5.95
C GLN A 227 -5.54 -6.02 -6.18
N TYR A 228 -4.76 -7.00 -5.75
CA TYR A 228 -3.32 -7.07 -6.06
C TYR A 228 -3.04 -7.17 -7.56
N GLN A 229 -3.84 -7.96 -8.29
CA GLN A 229 -3.72 -8.11 -9.74
C GLN A 229 -4.05 -6.80 -10.47
N MET A 230 -5.08 -6.06 -10.02
CA MET A 230 -5.38 -4.73 -10.54
C MET A 230 -4.23 -3.75 -10.27
N ALA A 231 -3.68 -3.73 -9.06
CA ALA A 231 -2.55 -2.87 -8.71
C ALA A 231 -1.30 -3.17 -9.56
N HIS A 232 -0.97 -4.44 -9.75
CA HIS A 232 0.12 -4.89 -10.61
C HIS A 232 -0.09 -4.47 -12.08
N GLY A 233 -1.30 -4.65 -12.61
CA GLY A 233 -1.64 -4.25 -13.97
C GLY A 233 -1.49 -2.73 -14.19
N LEU A 234 -1.94 -1.93 -13.22
CA LEU A 234 -1.77 -0.47 -13.27
C LEU A 234 -0.29 -0.08 -13.29
N ILE A 235 0.51 -0.60 -12.35
CA ILE A 235 1.94 -0.30 -12.23
C ILE A 235 2.72 -0.68 -13.50
N THR A 236 2.48 -1.87 -14.04
CA THR A 236 3.16 -2.35 -15.26
C THR A 236 2.73 -1.63 -16.54
N SER A 237 1.58 -0.94 -16.50
CA SER A 237 1.08 -0.13 -17.61
C SER A 237 1.61 1.31 -17.62
N ILE A 238 2.27 1.76 -16.54
CA ILE A 238 2.78 3.12 -16.44
C ILE A 238 3.86 3.34 -17.50
N LYS A 239 3.65 4.34 -18.35
CA LYS A 239 4.61 4.79 -19.37
C LYS A 239 4.85 6.29 -19.17
N GLY A 240 6.06 6.76 -19.50
CA GLY A 240 6.36 8.20 -19.58
C GLY A 240 6.72 8.89 -18.26
N ALA A 241 6.99 8.15 -17.18
CA ALA A 241 7.66 8.72 -16.00
C ALA A 241 9.18 8.81 -16.24
N GLN A 242 9.87 9.68 -15.49
CA GLN A 242 11.33 9.81 -15.59
C GLN A 242 12.05 8.48 -15.27
N ASP A 243 11.56 7.77 -14.25
CA ASP A 243 12.12 6.52 -13.78
C ASP A 243 11.08 5.40 -13.88
N GLU A 244 11.56 4.16 -14.01
CA GLU A 244 10.71 2.96 -13.91
C GLU A 244 10.29 2.72 -12.46
N VAL A 245 9.11 2.10 -12.28
CA VAL A 245 8.64 1.68 -10.96
C VAL A 245 9.57 0.62 -10.38
N SER A 246 9.80 0.67 -9.07
CA SER A 246 10.73 -0.24 -8.43
C SER A 246 10.39 -1.71 -8.65
N SER A 247 11.39 -2.47 -9.10
CA SER A 247 11.28 -3.92 -9.31
C SER A 247 10.95 -4.69 -8.03
N ASP A 248 11.33 -4.16 -6.86
CA ASP A 248 10.94 -4.74 -5.56
C ASP A 248 9.43 -4.63 -5.32
N LEU A 249 8.82 -3.50 -5.69
CA LEU A 249 7.37 -3.31 -5.57
C LEU A 249 6.61 -4.19 -6.58
N ILE A 250 7.07 -4.23 -7.84
CA ILE A 250 6.48 -5.08 -8.88
C ILE A 250 6.54 -6.56 -8.44
N LYS A 251 7.70 -7.00 -7.94
CA LYS A 251 7.87 -8.35 -7.43
C LYS A 251 6.98 -8.62 -6.22
N TYR A 252 6.88 -7.69 -5.28
CA TYR A 252 6.01 -7.86 -4.10
C TYR A 252 4.55 -8.07 -4.50
N LEU A 253 4.06 -7.30 -5.47
CA LEU A 253 2.70 -7.46 -5.99
C LEU A 253 2.52 -8.81 -6.69
N ALA A 254 3.47 -9.22 -7.54
CA ALA A 254 3.43 -10.51 -8.23
C ALA A 254 3.43 -11.70 -7.24
N ASP A 255 4.34 -11.66 -6.25
CA ASP A 255 4.40 -12.64 -5.15
C ASP A 255 3.07 -12.63 -4.35
N GLY A 256 2.50 -11.45 -4.08
CA GLY A 256 1.23 -11.30 -3.39
C GLY A 256 0.05 -11.95 -4.13
N ILE A 257 -0.05 -11.74 -5.44
CA ILE A 257 -1.09 -12.37 -6.29
C ILE A 257 -1.02 -13.90 -6.16
N LEU A 258 0.17 -14.46 -6.33
CA LEU A 258 0.36 -15.91 -6.26
C LEU A 258 0.06 -16.45 -4.86
N PHE A 259 0.53 -15.75 -3.81
CA PHE A 259 0.28 -16.13 -2.43
C PHE A 259 -1.22 -16.16 -2.11
N TYR A 260 -1.95 -15.09 -2.40
CA TYR A 260 -3.38 -15.02 -2.06
C TYR A 260 -4.24 -15.99 -2.90
N LYS A 261 -3.87 -16.25 -4.16
CA LYS A 261 -4.48 -17.34 -4.95
C LYS A 261 -4.22 -18.72 -4.32
N ALA A 262 -3.02 -18.97 -3.82
CA ALA A 262 -2.72 -20.21 -3.10
C ALA A 262 -3.55 -20.34 -1.82
N MET A 263 -3.74 -19.24 -1.07
CA MET A 263 -4.60 -19.23 0.11
C MET A 263 -6.07 -19.51 -0.23
N THR A 264 -6.59 -18.95 -1.33
CA THR A 264 -7.92 -19.31 -1.85
C THR A 264 -8.04 -20.82 -2.06
N LYS A 265 -7.07 -21.45 -2.73
CA LYS A 265 -7.05 -22.90 -2.96
C LYS A 265 -6.99 -23.70 -1.66
N LYS A 266 -6.19 -23.27 -0.66
CA LYS A 266 -6.14 -23.90 0.68
C LYS A 266 -7.55 -23.95 1.30
N PHE A 267 -8.27 -22.84 1.32
CA PHE A 267 -9.60 -22.80 1.92
C PHE A 267 -10.68 -23.49 1.08
N LEU A 268 -10.56 -23.51 -0.25
CA LEU A 268 -11.39 -24.35 -1.11
C LEU A 268 -11.18 -25.84 -0.84
N ALA A 269 -9.93 -26.28 -0.62
CA ALA A 269 -9.64 -27.66 -0.24
C ALA A 269 -10.32 -28.03 1.10
N MET A 270 -10.23 -27.16 2.09
CA MET A 270 -10.89 -27.37 3.38
C MET A 270 -12.41 -27.40 3.26
N HIS A 271 -13.00 -26.53 2.44
CA HIS A 271 -14.43 -26.54 2.17
C HIS A 271 -14.89 -27.80 1.41
N ALA A 272 -14.10 -28.27 0.44
CA ALA A 272 -14.37 -29.50 -0.30
C ALA A 272 -14.35 -30.72 0.64
N ASN A 273 -13.40 -30.77 1.58
CA ASN A 273 -13.38 -31.78 2.64
C ASN A 273 -14.64 -31.72 3.52
N ASP A 274 -15.05 -30.53 3.98
CA ASP A 274 -16.30 -30.38 4.75
C ASP A 274 -17.53 -30.84 3.97
N SER A 275 -17.49 -30.66 2.64
CA SER A 275 -18.54 -31.08 1.70
C SER A 275 -18.42 -32.53 1.23
N GLN A 276 -17.51 -33.33 1.81
CA GLN A 276 -17.25 -34.72 1.44
C GLN A 276 -16.82 -34.94 -0.03
N LYS A 277 -16.23 -33.93 -0.68
CA LYS A 277 -15.69 -34.01 -2.05
C LYS A 277 -14.17 -34.19 -2.00
N MET A 278 -13.74 -35.38 -1.63
CA MET A 278 -12.33 -35.65 -1.29
C MET A 278 -11.39 -35.55 -2.49
N GLY A 279 -11.82 -35.90 -3.71
CA GLY A 279 -11.02 -35.75 -4.92
C GLY A 279 -10.67 -34.28 -5.19
N GLN A 280 -11.65 -33.38 -5.00
CA GLN A 280 -11.47 -31.93 -5.11
C GLN A 280 -10.56 -31.39 -3.99
N ALA A 281 -10.75 -31.88 -2.75
CA ALA A 281 -9.94 -31.47 -1.61
C ALA A 281 -8.45 -31.77 -1.83
N VAL A 282 -8.12 -32.98 -2.28
CA VAL A 282 -6.75 -33.37 -2.63
C VAL A 282 -6.20 -32.53 -3.79
N GLY A 283 -7.01 -32.32 -4.83
CA GLY A 283 -6.63 -31.52 -6.00
C GLY A 283 -6.23 -30.10 -5.63
N PHE A 284 -7.11 -29.36 -4.94
CA PHE A 284 -6.84 -27.99 -4.52
C PHE A 284 -5.66 -27.89 -3.55
N ALA A 285 -5.51 -28.83 -2.62
CA ALA A 285 -4.38 -28.82 -1.69
C ALA A 285 -3.03 -29.03 -2.40
N LYS A 286 -2.98 -29.94 -3.39
CA LYS A 286 -1.79 -30.15 -4.24
C LYS A 286 -1.45 -28.92 -5.07
N GLU A 287 -2.44 -28.24 -5.63
CA GLU A 287 -2.20 -26.99 -6.37
C GLU A 287 -1.71 -25.86 -5.47
N CYS A 288 -2.32 -25.70 -4.30
CA CYS A 288 -1.89 -24.72 -3.29
C CYS A 288 -0.40 -24.89 -2.96
N LYS A 289 0.03 -26.13 -2.69
CA LYS A 289 1.44 -26.45 -2.45
C LYS A 289 2.34 -26.10 -3.63
N ALA A 290 1.91 -26.37 -4.86
CA ALA A 290 2.69 -26.04 -6.05
C ALA A 290 2.91 -24.53 -6.20
N ASP A 291 1.86 -23.73 -5.96
CA ASP A 291 1.92 -22.26 -6.00
C ASP A 291 2.83 -21.71 -4.88
N LEU A 292 2.72 -22.23 -3.66
CA LEU A 292 3.58 -21.84 -2.53
C LEU A 292 5.05 -22.18 -2.77
N ARG A 293 5.34 -23.32 -3.41
CA ARG A 293 6.71 -23.69 -3.81
C ARG A 293 7.26 -22.80 -4.91
N LEU A 294 6.45 -22.47 -5.91
CA LEU A 294 6.84 -21.56 -6.99
C LEU A 294 7.28 -20.21 -6.41
N LEU A 295 6.52 -19.69 -5.44
CA LEU A 295 6.84 -18.43 -4.76
C LEU A 295 8.18 -18.48 -4.00
N GLN A 296 8.47 -19.61 -3.35
CA GLN A 296 9.74 -19.82 -2.67
C GLN A 296 10.91 -19.90 -3.67
N HIS A 297 10.77 -20.62 -4.78
CA HIS A 297 11.82 -20.76 -5.79
C HIS A 297 12.13 -19.43 -6.52
N MET A 298 11.11 -18.63 -6.85
CA MET A 298 11.30 -17.28 -7.41
C MET A 298 12.06 -16.35 -6.45
N SER A 299 11.96 -16.60 -5.15
CA SER A 299 12.68 -15.85 -4.11
C SER A 299 14.10 -16.36 -3.83
N LEU A 300 14.46 -17.58 -4.27
CA LEU A 300 15.76 -18.22 -4.05
C LEU A 300 16.76 -18.02 -5.20
N SER A 301 16.34 -17.45 -6.33
CA SER A 301 17.16 -17.30 -7.55
C SER A 301 18.41 -16.40 -7.38
N LYS A 302 18.58 -15.70 -6.26
CA LYS A 302 19.80 -14.91 -5.97
C LYS A 302 20.34 -15.31 -4.60
N LYS A 303 21.43 -16.08 -4.56
CA LYS A 303 22.09 -16.69 -3.38
C LYS A 303 22.42 -15.74 -2.20
N HIS A 304 22.25 -14.42 -2.35
CA HIS A 304 22.57 -13.40 -1.35
C HIS A 304 21.41 -12.49 -0.94
N LEU A 305 20.19 -12.68 -1.48
CA LEU A 305 19.04 -11.87 -1.06
C LEU A 305 18.29 -12.52 0.10
N LYS A 306 17.94 -11.70 1.10
CA LYS A 306 16.98 -12.07 2.16
C LYS A 306 15.70 -12.58 1.50
N LYS A 307 15.16 -13.72 1.98
CA LYS A 307 13.84 -14.21 1.54
C LYS A 307 12.82 -13.07 1.68
N SER A 308 11.98 -12.86 0.66
CA SER A 308 10.90 -11.87 0.74
C SER A 308 9.98 -12.23 1.91
N ALA A 309 9.36 -11.24 2.55
CA ALA A 309 8.44 -11.50 3.67
C ALA A 309 7.28 -12.43 3.27
N ILE A 310 6.84 -12.35 2.00
CA ILE A 310 5.83 -13.23 1.43
C ILE A 310 6.38 -14.66 1.28
N ALA A 311 7.63 -14.83 0.82
CA ALA A 311 8.25 -16.16 0.72
C ALA A 311 8.43 -16.86 2.07
N LEU A 312 8.78 -16.11 3.11
CA LEU A 312 8.85 -16.65 4.47
C LEU A 312 7.46 -17.11 4.97
N ARG A 313 6.42 -16.32 4.68
CA ARG A 313 5.04 -16.71 5.00
C ARG A 313 4.61 -17.94 4.21
N ALA A 314 4.96 -18.01 2.92
CA ALA A 314 4.64 -19.15 2.09
C ALA A 314 5.27 -20.46 2.58
N SER A 315 6.48 -20.42 3.15
CA SER A 315 7.08 -21.62 3.77
C SER A 315 6.30 -22.11 4.99
N HIS A 316 5.84 -21.21 5.86
CA HIS A 316 5.03 -21.60 7.02
C HIS A 316 3.66 -22.18 6.57
N GLU A 317 3.02 -21.55 5.59
CA GLU A 317 1.74 -22.04 5.07
C GLU A 317 1.90 -23.38 4.31
N GLU A 318 3.07 -23.65 3.70
CA GLU A 318 3.33 -24.93 3.02
C GLU A 318 3.36 -26.09 4.03
N GLU A 319 3.91 -25.90 5.22
CA GLU A 319 3.93 -26.92 6.28
C GLU A 319 2.50 -27.35 6.65
N GLU A 320 1.61 -26.39 6.91
CA GLU A 320 0.20 -26.68 7.17
C GLU A 320 -0.50 -27.38 5.99
N VAL A 321 -0.20 -26.96 4.76
CA VAL A 321 -0.78 -27.57 3.56
C VAL A 321 -0.28 -29.00 3.34
N ASN A 322 0.96 -29.32 3.72
CA ASN A 322 1.49 -30.68 3.66
C ASN A 322 0.74 -31.65 4.58
N GLU A 323 0.36 -31.19 5.77
CA GLU A 323 -0.48 -31.96 6.69
C GLU A 323 -1.87 -32.19 6.11
N LEU A 324 -2.48 -31.15 5.52
CA LEU A 324 -3.78 -31.26 4.84
C LEU A 324 -3.73 -32.25 3.68
N ILE A 325 -2.72 -32.19 2.81
CA ILE A 325 -2.55 -33.13 1.70
C ILE A 325 -2.44 -34.56 2.21
N SER A 326 -1.62 -34.81 3.23
CA SER A 326 -1.42 -36.15 3.78
C SER A 326 -2.73 -36.71 4.32
N ARG A 327 -3.48 -35.91 5.08
CA ARG A 327 -4.78 -36.28 5.64
C ARG A 327 -5.82 -36.55 4.55
N TYR A 328 -5.98 -35.62 3.60
CA TYR A 328 -7.01 -35.74 2.56
C TYR A 328 -6.71 -36.88 1.59
N THR A 329 -5.43 -37.11 1.27
CA THR A 329 -5.01 -38.24 0.41
C THR A 329 -5.28 -39.56 1.11
N MET A 330 -4.93 -39.70 2.39
CA MET A 330 -5.24 -40.90 3.16
C MET A 330 -6.74 -41.22 3.17
N ILE A 331 -7.60 -40.22 3.47
CA ILE A 331 -9.05 -40.43 3.49
C ILE A 331 -9.59 -40.78 2.10
N ASN A 332 -9.10 -40.11 1.06
CA ASN A 332 -9.54 -40.39 -0.31
C ASN A 332 -9.13 -41.81 -0.76
N ASP A 333 -7.92 -42.25 -0.43
CA ASP A 333 -7.39 -43.54 -0.88
C ASP A 333 -7.91 -44.72 -0.05
N THR A 334 -8.53 -44.48 1.11
CA THR A 334 -9.04 -45.52 2.02
C THR A 334 -10.56 -45.61 2.07
N VAL A 335 -11.25 -44.47 1.93
CA VAL A 335 -12.71 -44.38 2.14
C VAL A 335 -13.44 -43.94 0.88
N SER A 336 -13.06 -42.81 0.28
CA SER A 336 -13.89 -42.14 -0.74
C SER A 336 -13.62 -42.61 -2.17
N TYR A 337 -12.38 -42.97 -2.50
CA TYR A 337 -11.90 -43.39 -3.82
C TYR A 337 -12.32 -42.45 -4.97
N GLU A 338 -12.42 -41.14 -4.70
CA GLU A 338 -12.81 -40.16 -5.73
C GLU A 338 -11.63 -39.85 -6.67
N PRO A 339 -11.90 -39.67 -7.97
CA PRO A 339 -10.87 -39.23 -8.90
C PRO A 339 -10.47 -37.78 -8.60
N VAL A 340 -9.16 -37.52 -8.57
CA VAL A 340 -8.63 -36.16 -8.41
C VAL A 340 -8.84 -35.38 -9.72
N PRO A 341 -9.58 -34.26 -9.71
CA PRO A 341 -9.83 -33.47 -10.92
C PRO A 341 -8.56 -32.89 -11.53
N SER A 342 -8.62 -32.58 -12.83
CA SER A 342 -7.53 -31.90 -13.52
C SER A 342 -7.39 -30.45 -13.05
N LYS A 343 -6.22 -29.83 -13.29
CA LYS A 343 -5.99 -28.41 -12.97
C LYS A 343 -7.00 -27.47 -13.64
N GLN A 344 -7.39 -27.79 -14.88
CA GLN A 344 -8.37 -26.99 -15.62
C GLN A 344 -9.76 -27.07 -14.99
N ASP A 345 -10.16 -28.25 -14.52
CA ASP A 345 -11.45 -28.44 -13.86
C ASP A 345 -11.49 -27.74 -12.50
N LEU A 346 -10.39 -27.80 -11.73
CA LEU A 346 -10.25 -27.08 -10.47
C LEU A 346 -10.34 -25.56 -10.68
N GLN A 347 -9.71 -25.02 -11.73
CA GLN A 347 -9.76 -23.59 -12.04
C GLN A 347 -11.18 -23.09 -12.29
N ARG A 348 -12.04 -23.91 -12.92
CA ARG A 348 -13.47 -23.57 -13.16
C ARG A 348 -14.30 -23.50 -11.88
N LEU A 349 -13.82 -24.14 -10.80
CA LEU A 349 -14.49 -24.16 -9.50
C LEU A 349 -14.04 -23.03 -8.58
N ILE A 350 -13.05 -22.21 -8.98
CA ILE A 350 -12.62 -21.05 -8.21
C ILE A 350 -13.67 -19.94 -8.34
N PRO A 351 -14.29 -19.49 -7.22
CA PRO A 351 -15.31 -18.45 -7.27
C PRO A 351 -14.69 -17.06 -7.52
N GLY A 352 -15.52 -16.10 -7.90
CA GLY A 352 -15.14 -14.69 -7.92
C GLY A 352 -14.78 -14.15 -6.53
N GLY A 353 -13.88 -13.17 -6.50
CA GLY A 353 -13.46 -12.49 -5.29
C GLY A 353 -14.57 -11.69 -4.62
N ARG A 354 -14.44 -11.46 -3.31
CA ARG A 354 -15.31 -10.56 -2.54
C ARG A 354 -14.49 -9.70 -1.59
N GLY A 355 -14.71 -8.39 -1.61
CA GLY A 355 -14.14 -7.45 -0.64
C GLY A 355 -14.91 -7.45 0.68
N VAL A 356 -14.18 -7.24 1.80
CA VAL A 356 -14.78 -7.06 3.14
C VAL A 356 -14.87 -5.59 3.54
N LEU A 357 -13.85 -4.83 3.17
CA LEU A 357 -13.68 -3.45 3.58
C LEU A 357 -13.93 -2.53 2.40
N GLU A 358 -14.68 -1.47 2.67
CA GLU A 358 -14.84 -0.33 1.78
C GLU A 358 -13.80 0.74 2.12
N LEU A 359 -13.45 1.54 1.12
CA LEU A 359 -12.53 2.64 1.28
C LEU A 359 -13.22 3.77 2.06
N LYS A 360 -12.61 4.24 3.15
CA LYS A 360 -13.14 5.42 3.87
C LYS A 360 -12.74 6.69 3.11
N PRO A 361 -13.60 7.71 2.98
CA PRO A 361 -13.17 8.98 2.40
C PRO A 361 -12.10 9.61 3.29
N TYR A 362 -11.06 10.16 2.67
CA TYR A 362 -10.04 10.97 3.34
C TYR A 362 -10.24 12.44 2.97
N SER A 363 -10.15 13.31 3.96
CA SER A 363 -10.17 14.76 3.81
C SER A 363 -8.92 15.35 4.45
N LEU A 364 -8.40 16.42 3.85
CA LEU A 364 -7.33 17.21 4.45
C LEU A 364 -7.79 17.82 5.79
N PRO A 365 -6.87 18.06 6.74
CA PRO A 365 -7.22 18.78 7.96
C PRO A 365 -7.56 20.23 7.64
N SER A 366 -8.32 20.86 8.54
CA SER A 366 -8.63 22.29 8.44
C SER A 366 -7.34 23.11 8.35
N PRO A 367 -7.29 24.12 7.47
CA PRO A 367 -6.12 24.99 7.38
C PRO A 367 -5.90 25.72 8.70
N ALA A 368 -4.64 25.81 9.12
CA ALA A 368 -4.22 26.58 10.29
C ALA A 368 -4.48 28.09 10.14
N PHE A 369 -4.44 28.61 8.91
CA PHE A 369 -4.67 30.02 8.58
C PHE A 369 -5.19 30.18 7.15
N GLY A 370 -5.58 31.40 6.79
CA GLY A 370 -6.04 31.69 5.43
C GLY A 370 -7.47 31.22 5.14
N PRO A 371 -7.85 31.09 3.86
CA PRO A 371 -9.19 30.67 3.48
C PRO A 371 -9.40 29.18 3.79
N SER A 372 -10.53 28.88 4.41
CA SER A 372 -11.00 27.53 4.65
C SER A 372 -11.75 26.94 3.45
N GLU A 373 -11.54 27.47 2.23
CA GLU A 373 -12.26 26.95 1.06
C GLU A 373 -12.07 25.44 1.01
N GLU A 374 -13.20 24.74 1.15
CA GLU A 374 -13.24 23.29 1.03
C GLU A 374 -12.69 22.99 -0.35
N PHE A 375 -11.60 22.22 -0.41
CA PHE A 375 -11.13 21.62 -1.63
C PHE A 375 -12.33 20.91 -2.26
N LYS A 376 -12.98 21.55 -3.23
CA LYS A 376 -14.06 20.93 -3.99
C LYS A 376 -13.35 20.17 -5.10
N PRO A 377 -13.15 18.85 -4.98
CA PRO A 377 -12.75 18.10 -6.16
C PRO A 377 -13.84 18.39 -7.20
N GLU A 378 -13.45 18.90 -8.37
CA GLU A 378 -14.29 18.72 -9.54
C GLU A 378 -14.48 17.22 -9.65
N ILE A 379 -15.65 16.74 -9.24
CA ILE A 379 -16.04 15.35 -9.39
C ILE A 379 -16.11 15.13 -10.89
N SER A 380 -15.01 14.71 -11.48
CA SER A 380 -15.01 14.09 -12.79
C SER A 380 -15.79 12.80 -12.63
N TYR A 381 -17.10 12.87 -12.91
CA TYR A 381 -18.05 11.76 -12.93
C TYR A 381 -17.65 10.60 -13.88
N LEU A 382 -16.45 10.63 -14.46
CA LEU A 382 -16.03 9.72 -15.52
C LEU A 382 -15.35 8.43 -15.04
N LEU A 383 -15.07 8.24 -13.75
CA LEU A 383 -14.31 7.05 -13.31
C LEU A 383 -14.83 6.33 -12.06
N GLU A 384 -16.06 6.58 -11.61
CA GLU A 384 -16.79 5.64 -10.73
C GLU A 384 -17.29 4.43 -11.52
N GLY A 385 -16.40 3.78 -12.26
CA GLY A 385 -16.60 2.41 -12.70
C GLY A 385 -16.48 1.50 -11.48
N ARG A 386 -17.59 1.35 -10.74
CA ARG A 386 -17.79 0.22 -9.81
C ARG A 386 -17.79 -1.07 -10.64
N TYR A 387 -16.60 -1.53 -11.01
CA TYR A 387 -16.42 -2.92 -11.42
C TYR A 387 -16.27 -3.73 -10.14
N PHE A 388 -17.43 -4.25 -9.71
CA PHE A 388 -17.58 -5.28 -8.68
C PHE A 388 -16.88 -6.58 -9.10
#